data_AF-A0A1E3UME5-F1
#
_entry.id   AF-A0A1E3UME5-F1
#
_cell.length_a   1.000
_cell.length_b   1.000
_cell.length_c   1.000
_cell.angle_alpha   90.00
_cell.angle_beta   90.00
_cell.angle_gamma   90.00
#
_symmetry.space_group_name_H-M   'P 1'
#
loop_
_entity.id
_entity.type
_entity.pdbx_description
1 polymer ?
#
loop_
_entity_poly.entity_id
_entity_poly.type
_entity_poly.pdbx_seq_one_letter_code
_entity_poly.pdbx_strand_id
1 'polypeptide(L)'
;MHDAMKAYHESWERELDRQFLKNDRYRKRAYICSPLSGSTAEEELNNIWCARAYMLYARTMLGYLARAPHAYLPMLLCDHVAAERALALQFGLQLLEQSEVLLICGDRISRGMKGEIHHAAQLGIPIIVYCEDLYLDVRKLATRAGADKKLVAMDETHPALASNEPGTDRSWEVRCLA
;
A
#
# COMPACT_ATOMS: atom_id res chain seq x y z
N MET A 1 -1.66 26.84 12.15
CA MET A 1 -1.24 25.75 11.25
C MET A 1 -1.34 24.37 11.89
N HIS A 2 -1.09 24.22 13.20
CA HIS A 2 -1.28 22.95 13.93
C HIS A 2 -2.74 22.50 14.11
N ASP A 3 -3.71 23.42 14.17
CA ASP A 3 -5.12 23.06 14.45
C ASP A 3 -5.90 22.47 13.26
N ALA A 4 -5.52 22.79 12.03
CA ALA A 4 -6.16 22.22 10.84
C ALA A 4 -5.75 20.75 10.64
N MET A 5 -4.48 20.41 10.88
CA MET A 5 -4.00 19.02 10.80
C MET A 5 -4.70 18.09 11.80
N LYS A 6 -5.06 18.58 13.00
CA LYS A 6 -5.81 17.81 14.00
C LYS A 6 -7.24 17.48 13.56
N ALA A 7 -7.98 18.46 13.03
CA ALA A 7 -9.34 18.21 12.53
C ALA A 7 -9.36 17.35 11.24
N TYR A 8 -8.30 17.46 10.42
CA TYR A 8 -8.12 16.67 9.19
C TYR A 8 -7.79 15.19 9.44
N HIS A 9 -7.09 14.86 10.53
CA HIS A 9 -6.75 13.46 10.85
C HIS A 9 -7.98 12.64 11.29
N GLU A 10 -8.93 13.27 11.99
CA GLU A 10 -10.01 12.51 12.64
C GLU A 10 -11.12 12.02 11.70
N SER A 11 -11.33 12.63 10.53
CA SER A 11 -12.51 12.31 9.71
C SER A 11 -12.32 11.07 8.83
N TRP A 12 -11.15 10.91 8.19
CA TRP A 12 -10.93 9.85 7.21
C TRP A 12 -10.31 8.59 7.82
N GLU A 13 -9.47 8.72 8.86
CA GLU A 13 -8.97 7.55 9.60
C GLU A 13 -10.16 6.75 10.15
N ARG A 14 -11.22 7.43 10.60
CA ARG A 14 -12.48 6.81 11.03
C ARG A 14 -13.16 5.96 9.95
N GLU A 15 -13.05 6.33 8.68
CA GLU A 15 -13.61 5.49 7.61
C GLU A 15 -12.75 4.25 7.44
N LEU A 16 -11.42 4.40 7.40
CA LEU A 16 -10.50 3.26 7.30
C LEU A 16 -10.64 2.29 8.50
N ASP A 17 -10.79 2.82 9.71
CA ASP A 17 -11.02 2.05 10.95
C ASP A 17 -12.22 1.11 10.83
N ARG A 18 -13.23 1.50 10.04
CA ARG A 18 -14.46 0.72 9.85
C ARG A 18 -14.33 -0.36 8.79
N GLN A 19 -13.28 -0.37 7.97
CA GLN A 19 -13.15 -1.23 6.79
C GLN A 19 -13.33 -2.72 7.11
N PHE A 20 -12.82 -3.15 8.26
CA PHE A 20 -12.82 -4.55 8.68
C PHE A 20 -13.76 -4.83 9.87
N LEU A 21 -14.59 -3.87 10.29
CA LEU A 21 -15.63 -4.10 11.31
C LEU A 21 -16.79 -4.96 10.78
N LYS A 22 -16.94 -5.02 9.45
CA LYS A 22 -17.89 -5.89 8.77
C LYS A 22 -17.14 -6.73 7.74
N ASN A 23 -17.57 -7.97 7.57
CA ASN A 23 -17.04 -8.84 6.53
C ASN A 23 -17.70 -8.50 5.19
N ASP A 24 -17.12 -7.54 4.47
CA ASP A 24 -17.57 -7.19 3.11
C ASP A 24 -16.99 -8.17 2.08
N ARG A 25 -17.69 -9.29 1.89
CA ARG A 25 -17.26 -10.36 0.97
C ARG A 25 -17.38 -10.00 -0.52
N TYR A 26 -17.99 -8.86 -0.86
CA TYR A 26 -18.16 -8.43 -2.24
C TYR A 26 -16.96 -7.67 -2.79
N ARG A 27 -16.07 -7.22 -1.90
CA ARG A 27 -14.86 -6.48 -2.26
C ARG A 27 -13.65 -7.40 -2.28
N LYS A 28 -12.86 -7.30 -3.35
CA LYS A 28 -11.60 -8.02 -3.45
C LYS A 28 -10.61 -7.52 -2.40
N ARG A 29 -9.84 -8.44 -1.82
CA ARG A 29 -8.77 -8.07 -0.88
C ARG A 29 -7.54 -7.62 -1.65
N ALA A 30 -7.01 -6.44 -1.33
CA ALA A 30 -5.80 -5.91 -1.94
C ALA A 30 -4.71 -5.74 -0.88
N TYR A 31 -3.46 -5.95 -1.29
CA TYR A 31 -2.30 -5.63 -0.47
C TYR A 31 -1.61 -4.39 -1.05
N ILE A 32 -1.38 -3.37 -0.23
CA ILE A 32 -0.62 -2.19 -0.61
C ILE A 32 0.86 -2.50 -0.37
N CYS A 33 1.65 -2.41 -1.44
CA CYS A 33 3.10 -2.53 -1.42
C CYS A 33 3.68 -1.15 -1.72
N SER A 34 4.24 -0.51 -0.69
CA SER A 34 4.83 0.83 -0.80
C SER A 34 6.06 0.96 0.11
N PRO A 35 6.87 2.01 -0.03
CA PRO A 35 7.98 2.26 0.90
C PRO A 35 7.49 2.39 2.35
N LEU A 36 8.32 1.91 3.29
CA LEU A 36 8.24 2.22 4.72
C LEU A 36 9.49 2.96 5.14
N SER A 37 10.66 2.32 5.05
CA SER A 37 11.93 2.89 5.47
C SER A 37 12.28 4.13 4.63
N GLY A 38 12.67 5.21 5.30
CA GLY A 38 13.17 6.45 4.70
C GLY A 38 14.63 6.74 5.06
N SER A 39 15.19 7.79 4.48
CA SER A 39 16.50 8.34 4.84
C SER A 39 16.47 9.09 6.17
N THR A 40 15.29 9.56 6.57
CA THR A 40 15.03 10.26 7.84
C THR A 40 13.80 9.68 8.52
N ALA A 41 13.66 9.92 9.83
CA ALA A 41 12.46 9.54 10.58
C ALA A 41 11.20 10.26 10.08
N GLU A 42 11.34 11.49 9.57
CA GLU A 42 10.23 12.24 8.97
C GLU A 42 9.77 11.59 7.65
N GLU A 43 10.70 11.14 6.80
CA GLU A 43 10.36 10.42 5.58
C GLU A 43 9.66 9.08 5.90
N GLU A 44 10.13 8.36 6.93
CA GLU A 44 9.49 7.12 7.37
C GLU A 44 8.07 7.37 7.91
N LEU A 45 7.87 8.44 8.69
CA LEU A 45 6.54 8.83 9.16
C LEU A 45 5.62 9.23 8.00
N ASN A 46 6.14 9.95 7.00
CA ASN A 46 5.39 10.27 5.79
C ASN A 46 5.00 9.02 5.01
N ASN A 47 5.91 8.05 4.86
CA ASN A 47 5.63 6.77 4.20
C ASN A 47 4.51 5.99 4.91
N ILE A 48 4.46 6.01 6.25
CA ILE A 48 3.37 5.42 7.04
C ILE A 48 2.03 6.09 6.70
N TRP A 49 1.99 7.42 6.63
CA TRP A 49 0.78 8.16 6.25
C TRP A 49 0.36 7.92 4.80
N CYS A 50 1.32 7.83 3.88
CA CYS A 50 1.07 7.48 2.48
C CYS A 50 0.41 6.10 2.36
N ALA A 51 0.92 5.11 3.10
CA ALA A 51 0.33 3.76 3.12
C ALA A 51 -1.14 3.79 3.55
N ARG A 52 -1.50 4.59 4.56
CA ARG A 52 -2.90 4.77 5.00
C ARG A 52 -3.75 5.43 3.92
N ALA A 53 -3.23 6.47 3.27
CA ALA A 53 -3.91 7.17 2.18
C ALA A 53 -4.14 6.25 0.97
N TYR A 54 -3.16 5.42 0.58
CA TYR A 54 -3.33 4.41 -0.47
C TYR A 54 -4.41 3.39 -0.10
N MET A 55 -4.45 2.92 1.15
CA MET A 55 -5.51 2.01 1.60
C MET A 55 -6.88 2.66 1.46
N LEU A 56 -7.02 3.93 1.88
CA LEU A 56 -8.27 4.66 1.76
C LEU A 56 -8.69 4.81 0.29
N TYR A 57 -7.78 5.29 -0.57
CA TYR A 57 -8.04 5.49 -1.99
C TYR A 57 -8.44 4.17 -2.67
N ALA A 58 -7.70 3.09 -2.43
CA ALA A 58 -8.01 1.77 -2.97
C ALA A 58 -9.39 1.30 -2.53
N ARG A 59 -9.82 1.64 -1.31
CA ARG A 59 -11.16 1.32 -0.85
C ARG A 59 -12.24 2.17 -1.52
N THR A 60 -12.08 3.50 -1.52
CA THR A 60 -13.13 4.42 -1.94
C THR A 60 -13.27 4.47 -3.46
N MET A 61 -12.15 4.52 -4.18
CA MET A 61 -12.12 4.71 -5.64
C MET A 61 -12.07 3.41 -6.41
N LEU A 62 -11.38 2.38 -5.89
CA LEU A 62 -11.19 1.11 -6.60
C LEU A 62 -12.06 -0.03 -6.07
N GLY A 63 -12.75 0.18 -4.95
CA GLY A 63 -13.63 -0.84 -4.37
C GLY A 63 -12.92 -1.98 -3.63
N TYR A 64 -11.64 -1.83 -3.27
CA TYR A 64 -10.87 -2.89 -2.60
C TYR A 64 -11.05 -2.91 -1.07
N LEU A 65 -10.77 -4.05 -0.45
CA LEU A 65 -10.39 -4.15 0.96
C LEU A 65 -8.87 -4.16 1.06
N ALA A 66 -8.28 -2.97 1.06
CA ALA A 66 -6.84 -2.79 1.09
C ALA A 66 -6.22 -3.02 2.48
N ARG A 67 -5.04 -3.66 2.52
CA ARG A 67 -4.26 -3.92 3.73
C ARG A 67 -2.83 -3.42 3.51
N ALA A 68 -2.27 -2.75 4.52
CA ALA A 68 -0.88 -2.31 4.54
C ALA A 68 -0.35 -2.44 5.98
N PRO A 69 0.33 -3.55 6.35
CA PRO A 69 0.82 -3.73 7.72
C PRO A 69 1.75 -2.60 8.15
N HIS A 70 2.60 -2.11 7.26
CA HIS A 70 3.53 -1.00 7.53
C HIS A 70 2.85 0.34 7.81
N ALA A 71 1.53 0.47 7.59
CA ALA A 71 0.77 1.64 8.01
C ALA A 71 0.51 1.70 9.53
N TYR A 72 0.63 0.56 10.24
CA TYR A 72 0.21 0.41 11.64
C TYR A 72 1.18 -0.37 12.52
N LEU A 73 1.81 -1.44 11.99
CA LEU A 73 2.76 -2.25 12.75
C LEU A 73 3.95 -1.46 13.32
N PRO A 74 4.46 -0.38 12.69
CA PRO A 74 5.52 0.44 13.29
C PRO A 74 5.16 1.05 14.66
N MET A 75 3.87 1.11 15.03
CA MET A 75 3.43 1.52 16.38
C MET A 75 3.67 0.44 17.45
N LEU A 76 3.88 -0.81 17.02
CA LEU A 76 4.01 -1.99 17.89
C LEU A 76 5.39 -2.64 17.76
N LEU A 77 6.03 -2.52 16.61
CA LEU A 77 7.27 -3.19 16.22
C LEU A 77 8.23 -2.18 15.58
N CYS A 78 9.43 -2.06 16.13
CA CYS A 78 10.50 -1.22 15.63
C CYS A 78 11.22 -1.89 14.45
N ASP A 79 11.10 -1.30 13.24
CA ASP A 79 11.72 -1.82 12.02
C ASP A 79 13.27 -1.83 12.06
N HIS A 80 13.86 -1.06 12.97
CA HIS A 80 15.31 -1.04 13.21
C HIS A 80 15.80 -2.22 14.07
N VAL A 81 14.90 -2.94 14.75
CA VAL A 81 15.22 -4.16 15.49
C VAL A 81 14.98 -5.36 14.59
N ALA A 82 16.05 -6.08 14.22
CA ALA A 82 15.98 -7.14 13.22
C ALA A 82 14.94 -8.24 13.51
N ALA A 83 14.76 -8.62 14.78
CA ALA A 83 13.77 -9.61 15.20
C ALA A 83 12.32 -9.10 15.04
N GLU A 84 12.07 -7.83 15.39
CA GLU A 84 10.75 -7.21 15.27
C GLU A 84 10.40 -6.95 13.79
N ARG A 85 11.38 -6.50 13.00
CA ARG A 85 11.25 -6.44 11.54
C ARG A 85 10.88 -7.78 10.93
N ALA A 86 11.54 -8.87 11.34
CA ALA A 86 11.23 -10.21 10.85
C ALA A 86 9.78 -10.61 11.18
N LEU A 87 9.31 -10.30 12.39
CA LEU A 87 7.92 -10.54 12.80
C LEU A 87 6.93 -9.72 11.96
N ALA A 88 7.22 -8.44 11.73
CA ALA A 88 6.37 -7.56 10.91
C ALA A 88 6.28 -8.04 9.46
N LEU A 89 7.41 -8.46 8.86
CA LEU A 89 7.47 -9.03 7.53
C LEU A 89 6.69 -10.34 7.44
N GLN A 90 6.84 -11.24 8.41
CA GLN A 90 6.09 -12.50 8.43
C GLN A 90 4.58 -12.26 8.47
N PHE A 91 4.12 -11.35 9.32
CA PHE A 91 2.70 -10.97 9.38
C PHE A 91 2.23 -10.36 8.06
N GLY A 92 3.03 -9.49 7.45
CA GLY A 92 2.70 -8.89 6.16
C GLY A 92 2.54 -9.92 5.05
N LEU A 93 3.47 -10.89 4.94
CA LEU A 93 3.38 -11.96 3.94
C LEU A 93 2.14 -12.84 4.13
N GLN A 94 1.74 -13.13 5.38
CA GLN A 94 0.49 -13.87 5.65
C GLN A 94 -0.76 -13.09 5.19
N LEU A 95 -0.76 -11.76 5.31
CA LEU A 95 -1.85 -10.93 4.79
C LEU A 95 -1.82 -10.85 3.26
N LEU A 96 -0.63 -10.83 2.66
CA LEU A 96 -0.44 -10.87 1.21
C LEU A 96 -0.96 -12.17 0.60
N GLU A 97 -0.68 -13.33 1.21
CA GLU A 97 -1.19 -14.64 0.79
C GLU A 97 -2.72 -14.72 0.74
N GLN A 98 -3.40 -13.93 1.57
CA GLN A 98 -4.86 -13.86 1.59
C GLN A 98 -5.42 -12.83 0.61
N SER A 99 -4.57 -12.03 -0.03
CA SER A 99 -4.96 -10.96 -0.95
C SER A 99 -5.11 -11.49 -2.38
N GLU A 100 -5.97 -10.84 -3.14
CA GLU A 100 -6.29 -11.21 -4.53
C GLU A 100 -5.53 -10.34 -5.55
N VAL A 101 -4.91 -9.25 -5.09
CA VAL A 101 -4.10 -8.35 -5.91
C VAL A 101 -3.06 -7.63 -5.06
N LEU A 102 -1.87 -7.42 -5.62
CA LEU A 102 -0.81 -6.57 -5.08
C LEU A 102 -0.82 -5.21 -5.80
N LEU A 103 -0.93 -4.12 -5.05
CA LEU A 103 -0.92 -2.76 -5.57
C LEU A 103 0.44 -2.12 -5.26
N ILE A 104 1.22 -1.79 -6.29
CA ILE A 104 2.52 -1.13 -6.13
C ILE A 104 2.30 0.39 -6.11
N CYS A 105 2.46 0.99 -4.93
CA CYS A 105 2.19 2.41 -4.70
C CYS A 105 3.46 3.19 -4.36
N GLY A 106 3.46 4.47 -4.71
CA GLY A 106 4.61 5.38 -4.61
C GLY A 106 5.49 5.36 -5.87
N ASP A 107 6.63 6.04 -5.78
CA ASP A 107 7.52 6.34 -6.91
C ASP A 107 8.86 5.59 -6.88
N ARG A 108 9.09 4.76 -5.87
CA ARG A 108 10.34 3.98 -5.70
C ARG A 108 10.10 2.60 -5.13
N ILE A 109 10.98 1.66 -5.47
CA ILE A 109 10.97 0.29 -4.94
C ILE A 109 11.92 0.18 -3.74
N SER A 110 11.36 -0.02 -2.54
CA SER A 110 12.13 -0.24 -1.31
C SER A 110 12.63 -1.69 -1.19
N ARG A 111 13.51 -1.95 -0.21
CA ARG A 111 13.98 -3.32 0.09
C ARG A 111 12.85 -4.25 0.55
N GLY A 112 11.88 -3.72 1.31
CA GLY A 112 10.71 -4.49 1.77
C GLY A 112 9.82 -4.89 0.59
N MET A 113 9.53 -3.94 -0.30
CA MET A 113 8.69 -4.17 -1.48
C MET A 113 9.22 -5.28 -2.38
N LYS A 114 10.55 -5.42 -2.52
CA LYS A 114 11.15 -6.51 -3.32
C LYS A 114 10.73 -7.89 -2.81
N GLY A 115 10.65 -8.08 -1.49
CA GLY A 115 10.22 -9.34 -0.88
C GLY A 115 8.73 -9.61 -1.14
N GLU A 116 7.89 -8.58 -1.01
CA GLU A 116 6.45 -8.67 -1.27
C GLU A 116 6.14 -8.96 -2.75
N ILE A 117 6.81 -8.26 -3.68
CA ILE A 117 6.70 -8.49 -5.12
C ILE A 117 7.13 -9.92 -5.48
N HIS A 118 8.23 -10.39 -4.90
CA HIS A 118 8.71 -11.76 -5.10
C HIS A 118 7.68 -12.79 -4.62
N HIS A 119 7.14 -12.61 -3.41
CA HIS A 119 6.15 -13.52 -2.83
C HIS A 119 4.85 -13.55 -3.62
N ALA A 120 4.32 -12.37 -3.99
CA ALA A 120 3.13 -12.27 -4.84
C ALA A 120 3.33 -12.97 -6.19
N ALA A 121 4.52 -12.82 -6.79
CA ALA A 121 4.88 -13.49 -8.04
C ALA A 121 4.90 -15.01 -7.91
N GLN A 122 5.46 -15.56 -6.82
CA GLN A 122 5.46 -17.01 -6.55
C GLN A 122 4.06 -17.58 -6.37
N LEU A 123 3.14 -16.78 -5.81
CA LEU A 123 1.75 -17.17 -5.58
C LEU A 123 0.84 -16.93 -6.81
N GLY A 124 1.36 -16.31 -7.87
CA GLY A 124 0.55 -15.91 -9.03
C GLY A 124 -0.49 -14.84 -8.71
N ILE A 125 -0.25 -14.02 -7.68
CA ILE A 125 -1.12 -12.88 -7.35
C ILE A 125 -0.86 -11.77 -8.37
N PRO A 126 -1.90 -11.26 -9.08
CA PRO A 126 -1.76 -10.15 -10.02
C PRO A 126 -1.14 -8.91 -9.35
N ILE A 127 -0.23 -8.25 -10.08
CA ILE A 127 0.48 -7.06 -9.60
C ILE A 127 0.11 -5.87 -10.48
N ILE A 128 -0.39 -4.80 -9.87
CA ILE A 128 -0.74 -3.55 -10.58
C ILE A 128 0.25 -2.46 -10.16
N VAL A 129 0.86 -1.82 -11.16
CA VAL A 129 1.81 -0.73 -10.97
C VAL A 129 1.18 0.59 -11.42
N TYR A 130 1.23 1.60 -10.54
CA TYR A 130 0.63 2.92 -10.80
C TYR A 130 1.64 3.97 -11.26
N CYS A 131 2.93 3.79 -10.95
CA CYS A 131 4.01 4.66 -11.40
C CYS A 131 4.72 4.06 -12.62
N GLU A 132 4.71 4.77 -13.75
CA GLU A 132 5.32 4.34 -15.02
C GLU A 132 6.80 3.93 -14.85
N ASP A 133 7.56 4.75 -14.13
CA ASP A 133 9.00 4.54 -13.87
C ASP A 133 9.30 3.22 -13.16
N LEU A 134 8.33 2.68 -12.41
CA LEU A 134 8.49 1.43 -11.68
C LEU A 134 8.10 0.20 -12.51
N TYR A 135 7.31 0.35 -13.56
CA TYR A 135 6.66 -0.76 -14.25
C TYR A 135 7.66 -1.81 -14.75
N LEU A 136 8.73 -1.37 -15.41
CA LEU A 136 9.74 -2.29 -15.96
C LEU A 136 10.51 -3.01 -14.86
N ASP A 137 10.79 -2.36 -13.74
CA ASP A 137 11.56 -2.95 -12.65
C ASP A 137 10.73 -3.92 -11.82
N VAL A 138 9.46 -3.63 -11.55
CA VAL A 138 8.51 -4.59 -10.97
C VAL A 138 8.37 -5.82 -11.86
N ARG A 139 8.21 -5.62 -13.18
CA ARG A 139 8.10 -6.74 -14.13
C ARG A 139 9.38 -7.59 -14.16
N LYS A 140 10.57 -7.00 -14.04
CA LYS A 140 11.83 -7.74 -13.91
C LYS A 140 11.89 -8.52 -12.60
N LEU A 141 11.46 -7.94 -11.48
CA LEU A 141 11.44 -8.62 -10.18
C LEU A 141 10.49 -9.83 -10.20
N ALA A 142 9.28 -9.67 -10.73
CA ALA A 142 8.30 -10.75 -10.84
C ALA A 142 8.77 -11.89 -11.74
N THR A 143 9.34 -11.57 -12.91
CA THR A 143 9.84 -12.60 -13.84
C THR A 143 11.07 -13.34 -13.30
N ARG A 144 11.95 -12.67 -12.53
CA ARG A 144 13.05 -13.33 -11.80
C ARG A 144 12.56 -14.29 -10.72
N ALA A 145 11.36 -14.06 -10.20
CA ALA A 145 10.69 -14.97 -9.27
C ALA A 145 9.97 -16.15 -9.97
N GLY A 146 10.02 -16.23 -11.30
CA GLY A 146 9.41 -17.30 -12.09
C GLY A 146 8.01 -17.00 -12.62
N ALA A 147 7.46 -15.80 -12.40
CA ALA A 147 6.15 -15.44 -12.90
C ALA A 147 6.13 -15.10 -14.40
N ASP A 148 4.98 -15.29 -15.04
CA ASP A 148 4.72 -14.79 -16.39
C ASP A 148 4.71 -13.25 -16.42
N LYS A 149 5.21 -12.65 -17.50
CA LYS A 149 5.23 -11.19 -17.70
C LYS A 149 3.84 -10.56 -17.61
N LYS A 150 2.79 -11.30 -17.96
CA LYS A 150 1.38 -10.89 -17.91
C LYS A 150 0.84 -10.75 -16.48
N LEU A 151 1.56 -11.26 -15.48
CA LEU A 151 1.18 -11.09 -14.07
C LEU A 151 1.24 -9.62 -13.64
N VAL A 152 2.08 -8.81 -14.30
CA VAL A 152 2.28 -7.40 -13.97
C VAL A 152 1.58 -6.51 -15.01
N ALA A 153 0.60 -5.74 -14.55
CA ALA A 153 -0.11 -4.73 -15.33
C ALA A 153 0.25 -3.32 -14.85
N MET A 154 0.05 -2.33 -15.73
CA MET A 154 0.21 -0.92 -15.43
C MET A 154 -1.15 -0.23 -15.51
N ASP A 155 -1.41 0.70 -14.59
CA ASP A 155 -2.63 1.50 -14.57
C ASP A 155 -2.30 2.93 -14.13
N GLU A 156 -2.20 3.84 -15.10
CA GLU A 156 -1.84 5.24 -14.85
C GLU A 156 -3.06 6.13 -14.59
N THR A 157 -4.27 5.55 -14.58
CA THR A 157 -5.52 6.30 -14.40
C THR A 157 -5.76 6.73 -12.95
N HIS A 158 -4.89 6.27 -12.03
CA HIS A 158 -4.96 6.52 -10.60
C HIS A 158 -3.66 7.18 -10.06
N PRO A 159 -3.35 8.43 -10.46
CA PRO A 159 -2.10 9.10 -10.09
C PRO A 159 -1.90 9.27 -8.58
N ALA A 160 -2.99 9.29 -7.79
CA ALA A 160 -2.90 9.30 -6.34
C ALA A 160 -2.11 8.11 -5.78
N LEU A 161 -2.16 6.94 -6.44
CA LEU A 161 -1.44 5.75 -6.00
C LEU A 161 0.05 5.77 -6.41
N ALA A 162 0.45 6.66 -7.33
CA ALA A 162 1.85 6.88 -7.71
C ALA A 162 2.52 8.02 -6.91
N SER A 163 1.73 8.89 -6.28
CA SER A 163 2.21 10.07 -5.55
C SER A 163 2.88 9.72 -4.21
N ASN A 164 3.91 10.47 -3.81
CA ASN A 164 4.49 10.46 -2.46
C ASN A 164 3.77 11.37 -1.47
N GLU A 165 2.75 12.10 -1.93
CA GLU A 165 1.87 12.93 -1.12
C GLU A 165 0.40 12.67 -1.51
N PRO A 166 -0.08 11.42 -1.47
CA PRO A 166 -1.45 11.07 -1.87
C PRO A 166 -2.53 11.79 -1.03
N GLY A 167 -2.15 12.33 0.12
CA GLY A 167 -3.02 13.05 1.03
C GLY A 167 -3.20 14.55 0.72
N THR A 168 -2.39 15.16 -0.16
CA THR A 168 -2.43 16.60 -0.44
C THR A 168 -3.40 16.95 -1.58
N ASP A 169 -3.50 16.12 -2.63
CA ASP A 169 -4.55 16.21 -3.66
C ASP A 169 -5.66 15.20 -3.39
N ARG A 170 -6.73 15.68 -2.74
CA ARG A 170 -7.94 14.92 -2.39
C ARG A 170 -9.14 15.32 -3.24
N SER A 171 -8.92 15.85 -4.44
CA SER A 171 -10.01 16.15 -5.40
C SER A 171 -10.91 14.94 -5.71
N TRP A 172 -10.40 13.72 -5.49
CA TRP A 172 -11.14 12.46 -5.60
C TRP A 172 -12.11 12.20 -4.44
N GLU A 173 -11.93 12.76 -3.24
CA GLU A 173 -12.82 12.54 -2.08
C GLU A 173 -14.21 13.16 -2.29
N VAL A 174 -14.29 14.32 -2.96
CA VAL A 174 -15.57 15.02 -3.22
C VAL A 174 -16.48 14.20 -4.15
N ARG A 175 -15.91 13.29 -4.94
CA ARG A 175 -16.67 12.40 -5.84
C ARG A 175 -17.34 11.22 -5.12
N CYS A 176 -17.02 10.97 -3.85
CA CYS A 176 -17.55 9.85 -3.08
C CYS A 176 -18.74 10.21 -2.16
N LEU A 177 -19.16 11.49 -2.11
CA LEU A 177 -20.30 11.95 -1.30
C LEU A 177 -21.53 12.35 -2.14
N ALA A 178 -21.54 12.03 -3.44
CA ALA A 178 -22.67 12.24 -4.35
C ALA A 178 -23.29 10.91 -4.78
#